data_AF-A0A346PSW5-F1
#
_entry.id   AF-A0A346PSW5-F1
#
_cell.length_a   1.000
_cell.length_b   1.000
_cell.length_c   1.000
_cell.angle_alpha   90.00
_cell.angle_beta   90.00
_cell.angle_gamma   90.00
#
_symmetry.space_group_name_H-M   'P 1'
#
loop_
_entity.id
_entity.type
_entity.pdbx_description
1 polymer ?
#
loop_
_entity_poly.entity_id
_entity_poly.type
_entity_poly.pdbx_seq_one_letter_code
_entity_poly.pdbx_strand_id
1 'polypeptide(L)'
;MGGVPWPRDGPRAVGGPKSVHCERGVRLATENPWYTMSSPFVRPTNLVSQVSMSVITEIRIPSDDFELGQILSLEEASAIELETLVPSGDVTVPLFWVYEPVGNGFLDTVERYPTVNTVTKVDVFEDRTLLRLDWDASQDHLFQCILEHDGHILSATGAPEGWNFEIRFTDREALSQCQSCCEDAHITLKATRIYNPTDPEAGPWYGLSEPQREALTLAVQMGYYDIPRGCTTAELADELGISDQAVTERLRRAIGTFGRYALLTPETVTHVD
;
A
#
# COMPACT_ATOMS: atom_id res chain seq x y z
N MET A 1 1.96 21.40 -66.65
CA MET A 1 3.07 20.65 -67.26
C MET A 1 3.78 19.96 -66.11
N GLY A 2 3.50 18.69 -65.82
CA GLY A 2 4.09 17.53 -66.50
C GLY A 2 5.39 17.19 -65.75
N GLY A 3 5.70 16.00 -65.31
CA GLY A 3 5.14 14.66 -65.32
C GLY A 3 6.19 13.84 -64.53
N VAL A 4 5.77 13.03 -63.57
CA VAL A 4 5.69 11.56 -63.71
C VAL A 4 7.01 10.83 -63.37
N PRO A 5 6.92 9.64 -62.75
CA PRO A 5 7.93 8.96 -61.94
C PRO A 5 8.63 7.82 -62.71
N TRP A 6 9.39 6.95 -62.02
CA TRP A 6 9.46 5.47 -62.13
C TRP A 6 10.84 4.86 -61.69
N PRO A 7 10.89 3.55 -61.37
CA PRO A 7 11.79 2.82 -60.46
C PRO A 7 12.72 1.84 -61.22
N ARG A 8 13.35 0.89 -60.49
CA ARG A 8 13.85 -0.44 -60.93
C ARG A 8 14.38 -1.20 -59.71
N ASP A 9 13.79 -2.32 -59.32
CA ASP A 9 14.05 -3.71 -59.76
C ASP A 9 14.96 -4.47 -58.77
N GLY A 10 14.49 -5.66 -58.34
CA GLY A 10 15.25 -6.65 -57.55
C GLY A 10 16.33 -7.37 -58.38
N PRO A 11 16.95 -8.45 -57.85
CA PRO A 11 16.29 -9.76 -57.90
C PRO A 11 16.61 -10.76 -56.75
N ARG A 12 15.88 -11.89 -56.81
CA ARG A 12 15.90 -13.14 -56.01
C ARG A 12 17.18 -13.98 -56.16
N ALA A 13 17.45 -14.85 -55.17
CA ALA A 13 17.74 -16.32 -55.28
C ALA A 13 18.11 -16.86 -53.87
N VAL A 14 17.42 -17.83 -53.25
CA VAL A 14 17.40 -19.31 -53.45
C VAL A 14 18.73 -20.02 -53.18
N GLY A 15 18.75 -20.93 -52.19
CA GLY A 15 19.74 -22.01 -52.11
C GLY A 15 20.04 -22.56 -50.70
N GLY A 16 19.37 -23.64 -50.27
CA GLY A 16 20.03 -24.70 -49.48
C GLY A 16 20.81 -25.65 -50.42
N PRO A 17 21.21 -26.88 -50.04
CA PRO A 17 21.22 -27.55 -48.73
C PRO A 17 22.59 -28.23 -48.43
N LYS A 18 22.74 -28.94 -47.29
CA LYS A 18 23.16 -30.37 -47.22
C LYS A 18 23.53 -30.84 -45.80
N SER A 19 23.07 -32.06 -45.53
CA SER A 19 23.28 -32.96 -44.41
C SER A 19 24.66 -33.64 -44.43
N VAL A 20 25.14 -34.07 -43.25
CA VAL A 20 26.08 -35.20 -43.11
C VAL A 20 25.74 -36.02 -41.86
N HIS A 21 25.46 -37.31 -42.09
CA HIS A 21 25.43 -38.43 -41.16
C HIS A 21 26.85 -38.84 -40.76
N CYS A 22 27.05 -39.37 -39.54
CA CYS A 22 27.97 -40.48 -39.33
C CYS A 22 27.55 -41.34 -38.11
N GLU A 23 27.48 -42.65 -38.34
CA GLU A 23 27.12 -43.73 -37.40
C GLU A 23 28.37 -44.42 -36.81
N ARG A 24 28.12 -45.29 -35.80
CA ARG A 24 28.92 -46.43 -35.28
C ARG A 24 30.01 -46.08 -34.25
N GLY A 25 30.21 -46.80 -33.14
CA GLY A 25 29.56 -48.00 -32.59
C GLY A 25 30.40 -48.63 -31.45
N VAL A 26 29.70 -49.27 -30.50
CA VAL A 26 30.04 -50.54 -29.78
C VAL A 26 31.11 -50.56 -28.66
N ARG A 27 30.58 -50.75 -27.42
CA ARG A 27 30.96 -51.60 -26.24
C ARG A 27 32.38 -51.59 -25.66
N LEU A 28 32.45 -51.51 -24.32
CA LEU A 28 32.73 -52.67 -23.43
C LEU A 28 32.39 -52.35 -21.97
N ALA A 29 32.04 -53.41 -21.25
CA ALA A 29 31.53 -53.44 -19.89
C ALA A 29 32.66 -53.48 -18.84
N THR A 30 32.39 -52.91 -17.66
CA THR A 30 32.92 -53.40 -16.37
C THR A 30 31.87 -53.17 -15.28
N GLU A 31 31.69 -54.21 -14.47
CA GLU A 31 30.69 -54.43 -13.43
C GLU A 31 30.82 -53.47 -12.23
N ASN A 32 29.70 -53.08 -11.59
CA ASN A 32 29.40 -53.58 -10.23
C ASN A 32 27.95 -53.25 -9.79
N PRO A 33 27.33 -54.10 -8.95
CA PRO A 33 25.93 -54.04 -8.55
C PRO A 33 25.71 -53.29 -7.22
N TRP A 34 24.45 -53.25 -6.77
CA TRP A 34 23.92 -52.68 -5.51
C TRP A 34 23.51 -51.20 -5.56
N TYR A 35 22.27 -50.93 -5.99
CA TYR A 35 21.23 -50.33 -5.13
C TYR A 35 19.92 -50.21 -5.93
N THR A 36 18.95 -51.06 -5.62
CA THR A 36 17.55 -50.90 -5.99
C THR A 36 16.90 -49.95 -5.00
N MET A 37 16.41 -48.78 -5.45
CA MET A 37 15.29 -48.11 -4.81
C MET A 37 14.49 -47.31 -5.84
N SER A 38 13.20 -47.56 -5.80
CA SER A 38 12.12 -47.06 -6.65
C SER A 38 12.09 -45.54 -6.76
N SER A 39 12.05 -45.03 -8.00
CA SER A 39 11.68 -43.64 -8.28
C SER A 39 10.19 -43.59 -8.61
N PRO A 40 9.31 -43.00 -7.77
CA PRO A 40 7.99 -42.63 -8.21
C PRO A 40 8.08 -41.33 -9.00
N PHE A 41 7.37 -41.35 -10.12
CA PHE A 41 7.14 -40.28 -11.08
C PHE A 41 6.63 -39.01 -10.37
N VAL A 42 7.47 -38.00 -10.18
CA VAL A 42 7.03 -36.67 -9.71
C VAL A 42 6.43 -35.94 -10.91
N ARG A 43 5.11 -35.75 -10.88
CA ARG A 43 4.41 -34.83 -11.79
C ARG A 43 4.91 -33.41 -11.49
N PRO A 44 5.15 -32.55 -12.48
CA PRO A 44 5.35 -31.14 -12.22
C PRO A 44 4.02 -30.58 -11.68
N THR A 45 3.98 -30.29 -10.39
CA THR A 45 2.94 -29.47 -9.80
C THR A 45 3.06 -28.09 -10.44
N ASN A 46 2.06 -27.70 -11.21
CA ASN A 46 1.87 -26.31 -11.58
C ASN A 46 1.77 -25.50 -10.28
N LEU A 47 2.87 -24.87 -9.86
CA LEU A 47 2.79 -23.68 -9.01
C LEU A 47 2.17 -22.60 -9.88
N VAL A 48 0.85 -22.58 -9.93
CA VAL A 48 0.16 -21.30 -10.04
C VAL A 48 0.50 -20.61 -8.73
N SER A 49 1.44 -19.68 -8.75
CA SER A 49 1.59 -18.71 -7.68
C SER A 49 0.21 -18.12 -7.45
N GLN A 50 -0.46 -18.51 -6.36
CA GLN A 50 -1.59 -17.75 -5.87
C GLN A 50 -1.00 -16.37 -5.58
N VAL A 51 -1.37 -15.40 -6.40
CA VAL A 51 -1.13 -14.00 -6.09
C VAL A 51 -2.06 -13.72 -4.91
N SER A 52 -1.59 -13.96 -3.68
CA SER A 52 -2.25 -13.46 -2.48
C SER A 52 -2.12 -11.95 -2.53
N MET A 53 -3.20 -11.30 -2.96
CA MET A 53 -3.22 -9.85 -3.05
C MET A 53 -3.46 -9.31 -1.65
N SER A 54 -2.44 -8.65 -1.10
CA SER A 54 -2.55 -7.91 0.15
C SER A 54 -3.70 -6.93 0.10
N VAL A 55 -4.30 -6.60 1.23
CA VAL A 55 -5.38 -5.61 1.32
C VAL A 55 -4.99 -4.55 2.32
N ILE A 56 -5.24 -3.29 1.98
CA ILE A 56 -5.13 -2.18 2.92
C ILE A 56 -6.54 -1.77 3.35
N THR A 57 -6.73 -1.61 4.65
CA THR A 57 -7.98 -1.12 5.23
C THR A 57 -7.70 0.17 5.97
N GLU A 58 -8.60 1.15 5.81
CA GLU A 58 -8.71 2.30 6.68
C GLU A 58 -9.86 2.03 7.64
N ILE A 59 -9.59 2.14 8.94
CA ILE A 59 -10.54 1.81 10.00
C ILE A 59 -10.56 2.94 11.01
N ARG A 60 -11.76 3.28 11.48
CA ARG A 60 -11.96 4.20 12.59
C ARG A 60 -12.36 3.44 13.83
N ILE A 61 -11.68 3.72 14.94
CA ILE A 61 -11.90 3.09 16.24
C ILE A 61 -12.03 4.20 17.30
N PRO A 62 -13.07 4.16 18.16
CA PRO A 62 -13.16 5.06 19.31
C PRO A 62 -11.95 4.89 20.24
N SER A 63 -11.45 5.98 20.83
CA SER A 63 -10.30 5.92 21.74
C SER A 63 -10.55 5.04 22.97
N ASP A 64 -11.81 4.92 23.41
CA ASP A 64 -12.19 4.12 24.58
C ASP A 64 -12.21 2.61 24.30
N ASP A 65 -12.19 2.18 23.03
CA ASP A 65 -12.34 0.78 22.65
C ASP A 65 -11.00 0.02 22.64
N PHE A 66 -9.87 0.69 22.89
CA PHE A 66 -8.55 0.05 22.94
C PHE A 66 -7.58 0.81 23.87
N GLU A 67 -6.56 0.11 24.40
CA GLU A 67 -5.72 0.60 25.50
C GLU A 67 -4.85 1.79 25.07
N LEU A 68 -4.19 1.71 23.90
CA LEU A 68 -3.39 2.83 23.40
C LEU A 68 -4.23 4.11 23.18
N GLY A 69 -5.48 3.95 22.76
CA GLY A 69 -6.40 5.06 22.56
C GLY A 69 -6.74 5.77 23.87
N GLN A 70 -6.87 5.00 24.96
CA GLN A 70 -7.10 5.53 26.30
C GLN A 70 -5.84 6.19 26.87
N ILE A 71 -4.66 5.56 26.73
CA ILE A 71 -3.38 6.12 27.18
C ILE A 71 -3.13 7.50 26.56
N LEU A 72 -3.43 7.61 25.25
CA LEU A 72 -3.18 8.80 24.45
C LEU A 72 -4.45 9.66 24.26
N SER A 73 -5.37 9.62 25.22
CA SER A 73 -6.61 10.40 25.15
C SER A 73 -6.32 11.90 25.07
N LEU A 74 -6.99 12.56 24.13
CA LEU A 74 -6.73 13.93 23.67
C LEU A 74 -7.45 15.02 24.48
N GLU A 75 -7.73 14.80 25.77
CA GLU A 75 -8.29 15.89 26.59
C GLU A 75 -7.39 17.14 26.61
N GLU A 76 -6.09 16.98 26.33
CA GLU A 76 -5.07 18.03 26.38
C GLU A 76 -4.24 18.20 25.08
N ALA A 77 -4.57 17.52 23.97
CA ALA A 77 -3.81 17.61 22.72
C ALA A 77 -4.71 17.67 21.48
N SER A 78 -4.27 18.35 20.42
CA SER A 78 -5.10 18.56 19.22
C SER A 78 -5.05 17.39 18.24
N ALA A 79 -3.91 16.72 18.12
CA ALA A 79 -3.75 15.53 17.29
C ALA A 79 -2.53 14.71 17.72
N ILE A 80 -2.61 13.39 17.55
CA ILE A 80 -1.49 12.46 17.73
C ILE A 80 -1.32 11.65 16.46
N GLU A 81 -0.09 11.48 16.00
CA GLU A 81 0.24 10.71 14.80
C GLU A 81 1.34 9.70 15.13
N LEU A 82 1.09 8.42 14.84
CA LEU A 82 2.10 7.38 14.88
C LEU A 82 3.07 7.58 13.72
N GLU A 83 4.31 7.96 14.02
CA GLU A 83 5.37 8.05 13.02
C GLU A 83 5.80 6.65 12.59
N THR A 84 6.08 5.79 13.56
CA THR A 84 6.57 4.44 13.28
C THR A 84 6.47 3.53 14.50
N LEU A 85 6.46 2.22 14.24
CA LEU A 85 6.61 1.16 15.22
C LEU A 85 8.02 0.61 15.13
N VAL A 86 8.84 0.83 16.16
CA VAL A 86 10.25 0.38 16.17
C VAL A 86 10.35 -0.95 16.91
N PRO A 87 10.91 -2.00 16.27
CA PRO A 87 11.25 -3.23 16.96
C PRO A 87 12.34 -2.96 18.00
N SER A 88 12.06 -3.25 19.26
CA SER A 88 13.00 -3.08 20.37
C SER A 88 13.06 -4.37 21.19
N GLY A 89 13.88 -5.32 20.73
CA GLY A 89 13.90 -6.67 21.30
C GLY A 89 12.62 -7.41 20.93
N ASP A 90 11.92 -7.93 21.94
CA ASP A 90 10.64 -8.64 21.77
C ASP A 90 9.41 -7.71 21.85
N VAL A 91 9.62 -6.39 21.99
CA VAL A 91 8.55 -5.40 22.18
C VAL A 91 8.53 -4.40 21.02
N THR A 92 7.34 -4.07 20.56
CA THR A 92 7.13 -3.01 19.57
C THR A 92 6.96 -1.68 20.29
N VAL A 93 7.92 -0.77 20.09
CA VAL A 93 7.91 0.54 20.75
C VAL A 93 7.48 1.61 19.74
N PRO A 94 6.28 2.19 19.90
CA PRO A 94 5.82 3.25 19.02
C PRO A 94 6.51 4.60 19.28
N LEU A 95 6.69 5.36 18.21
CA LEU A 95 7.00 6.78 18.23
C LEU A 95 5.82 7.57 17.69
N PHE A 96 5.39 8.59 18.43
CA PHE A 96 4.26 9.43 18.06
C PHE A 96 4.64 10.91 18.04
N TRP A 97 4.19 11.63 17.03
CA TRP A 97 4.08 13.08 17.07
C TRP A 97 2.84 13.46 17.85
N VAL A 98 3.02 14.35 18.82
CA VAL A 98 1.92 15.06 19.46
C VAL A 98 1.99 16.51 19.00
N TYR A 99 0.92 17.00 18.39
CA TYR A 99 0.83 18.36 17.88
C TYR A 99 0.23 19.29 18.95
N GLU A 100 0.82 20.49 19.05
CA GLU A 100 0.66 21.49 20.13
C GLU A 100 1.51 21.21 21.40
N PRO A 101 1.76 22.23 22.26
CA PRO A 101 2.68 22.11 23.37
C PRO A 101 2.20 21.04 24.37
N VAL A 102 2.88 19.90 24.37
CA VAL A 102 2.76 18.86 25.39
C VAL A 102 3.28 19.41 26.72
N GLY A 103 2.37 19.99 27.50
CA GLY A 103 2.63 20.35 28.89
C GLY A 103 3.04 19.12 29.71
N ASN A 104 3.69 19.33 30.85
CA ASN A 104 4.08 18.21 31.73
C ASN A 104 2.86 17.39 32.20
N GLY A 105 1.67 17.99 32.26
CA GLY A 105 0.42 17.32 32.63
C GLY A 105 0.04 16.14 31.73
N PHE A 106 0.33 16.22 30.42
CA PHE A 106 0.07 15.13 29.48
C PHE A 106 0.96 13.92 29.78
N LEU A 107 2.27 14.13 29.94
CA LEU A 107 3.20 13.03 30.25
C LEU A 107 2.87 12.39 31.60
N ASP A 108 2.60 13.20 32.62
CA ASP A 108 2.20 12.70 33.94
C ASP A 108 0.90 11.89 33.87
N THR A 109 0.02 12.17 32.91
CA THR A 109 -1.23 11.43 32.71
C THR A 109 -0.96 10.09 32.02
N VAL A 110 -0.15 10.10 30.96
CA VAL A 110 0.30 8.88 30.26
C VAL A 110 1.01 7.92 31.21
N GLU A 111 1.92 8.41 32.07
CA GLU A 111 2.67 7.57 33.02
C GLU A 111 1.81 6.94 34.13
N ARG A 112 0.57 7.41 34.35
CA ARG A 112 -0.33 6.80 35.35
C ARG A 112 -0.97 5.51 34.88
N TYR A 113 -0.93 5.22 33.57
CA TYR A 113 -1.50 3.99 33.04
C TYR A 113 -0.64 2.79 33.44
N PRO A 114 -1.21 1.72 34.04
CA PRO A 114 -0.44 0.56 34.50
C PRO A 114 0.30 -0.20 33.40
N THR A 115 -0.17 -0.08 32.17
CA THR A 115 0.39 -0.68 30.95
C THR A 115 1.57 0.12 30.38
N VAL A 116 1.79 1.35 30.86
CA VAL A 116 2.90 2.21 30.43
C VAL A 116 4.10 1.96 31.34
N ASN A 117 5.20 1.51 30.74
CA ASN A 117 6.48 1.36 31.43
C ASN A 117 7.21 2.69 31.53
N THR A 118 7.27 3.45 30.44
CA THR A 118 7.95 4.75 30.37
C THR A 118 7.48 5.55 29.14
N VAL A 119 7.36 6.88 29.28
CA VAL A 119 7.22 7.80 28.14
C VAL A 119 8.39 8.78 28.13
N THR A 120 8.96 9.06 26.95
CA THR A 120 10.10 9.98 26.82
C THR A 120 9.91 10.93 25.65
N LYS A 121 10.32 12.19 25.84
CA LYS A 121 10.44 13.18 24.75
C LYS A 121 11.73 12.88 23.97
N VAL A 122 11.60 12.58 22.69
CA VAL A 122 12.73 12.32 21.78
C VAL A 122 13.16 13.63 21.15
N ASP A 123 12.23 14.30 20.46
CA ASP A 123 12.43 15.58 19.81
C ASP A 123 11.34 16.58 20.22
N VAL A 124 11.70 17.85 20.34
CA VAL A 124 10.77 18.93 20.70
C VAL A 124 10.91 20.06 19.69
N PHE A 125 9.81 20.40 19.02
CA PHE A 125 9.69 21.52 18.10
C PHE A 125 8.66 22.53 18.66
N GLU A 126 8.53 23.68 18.00
CA GLU A 126 7.59 24.73 18.43
C GLU A 126 6.12 24.29 18.36
N ASP A 127 5.78 23.44 17.39
CA ASP A 127 4.42 23.03 17.05
C ASP A 127 4.14 21.54 17.33
N ARG A 128 5.16 20.73 17.61
CA ARG A 128 5.02 19.29 17.87
C ARG A 128 6.14 18.71 18.73
N THR A 129 5.86 17.59 19.38
CA THR A 129 6.83 16.83 20.17
C THR A 129 6.79 15.36 19.76
N LEU A 130 7.96 14.78 19.48
CA LEU A 130 8.10 13.33 19.26
C LEU A 130 8.21 12.64 20.60
N LEU A 131 7.28 11.74 20.89
CA LEU A 131 7.26 10.91 22.08
C LEU A 131 7.59 9.47 21.71
N ARG A 132 8.40 8.83 22.55
CA ARG A 132 8.60 7.38 22.55
C ARG A 132 7.85 6.80 23.74
N LEU A 133 6.94 5.86 23.47
CA LEU A 133 6.10 5.22 24.48
C LEU A 133 6.50 3.75 24.61
N ASP A 134 7.10 3.39 25.74
CA ASP A 134 7.31 1.99 26.15
C ASP A 134 6.09 1.55 26.95
N TRP A 135 5.33 0.60 26.40
CA TRP A 135 4.09 0.11 26.96
C TRP A 135 3.91 -1.38 26.63
N ASP A 136 3.16 -2.09 27.47
CA ASP A 136 2.84 -3.50 27.26
C ASP A 136 1.69 -3.66 26.27
N ALA A 137 2.04 -3.64 24.98
CA ALA A 137 1.09 -3.87 23.87
C ALA A 137 0.40 -5.25 23.95
N SER A 138 0.92 -6.20 24.74
CA SER A 138 0.25 -7.49 24.94
C SER A 138 -1.01 -7.38 25.78
N GLN A 139 -1.29 -6.24 26.42
CA GLN A 139 -2.58 -5.98 27.08
C GLN A 139 -3.61 -5.30 26.16
N ASP A 140 -3.21 -4.89 24.96
CA ASP A 140 -4.11 -4.22 24.01
C ASP A 140 -4.67 -5.22 23.00
N HIS A 141 -5.96 -5.52 23.14
CA HIS A 141 -6.68 -6.45 22.28
C HIS A 141 -6.68 -6.04 20.80
N LEU A 142 -6.67 -4.75 20.47
CA LEU A 142 -6.57 -4.30 19.08
C LEU A 142 -5.22 -4.70 18.49
N PHE A 143 -4.13 -4.40 19.19
CA PHE A 143 -2.79 -4.74 18.73
C PHE A 143 -2.57 -6.26 18.67
N GLN A 144 -3.12 -7.01 19.63
CA GLN A 144 -3.13 -8.47 19.58
C GLN A 144 -3.82 -8.99 18.32
N CYS A 145 -5.07 -8.58 18.05
CA CYS A 145 -5.80 -9.03 16.87
C CYS A 145 -5.09 -8.67 15.56
N ILE A 146 -4.48 -7.49 15.47
CA ILE A 146 -3.72 -7.08 14.29
C ILE A 146 -2.48 -7.98 14.12
N LEU A 147 -1.68 -8.17 15.16
CA LEU A 147 -0.44 -8.92 15.08
C LEU A 147 -0.66 -10.43 14.89
N GLU A 148 -1.68 -11.02 15.53
CA GLU A 148 -2.03 -12.44 15.40
C GLU A 148 -2.48 -12.82 13.98
N HIS A 149 -3.04 -11.86 13.24
CA HIS A 149 -3.55 -12.05 11.89
C HIS A 149 -2.67 -11.37 10.82
N ASP A 150 -1.36 -11.26 11.08
CA ASP A 150 -0.35 -10.73 10.15
C ASP A 150 -0.69 -9.33 9.58
N GLY A 151 -1.32 -8.50 10.41
CA GLY A 151 -1.61 -7.10 10.11
C GLY A 151 -0.40 -6.21 10.34
N HIS A 152 -0.12 -5.34 9.37
CA HIS A 152 0.93 -4.33 9.45
C HIS A 152 0.33 -2.93 9.49
N ILE A 153 0.48 -2.25 10.62
CA ILE A 153 0.05 -0.86 10.78
C ILE A 153 0.97 0.03 9.93
N LEU A 154 0.40 0.72 8.95
CA LEU A 154 1.09 1.66 8.07
C LEU A 154 1.09 3.08 8.66
N SER A 155 -0.05 3.48 9.23
CA SER A 155 -0.23 4.76 9.90
C SER A 155 -1.33 4.65 10.95
N ALA A 156 -1.27 5.51 11.97
CA ALA A 156 -2.33 5.70 12.94
C ALA A 156 -2.39 7.16 13.35
N THR A 157 -3.58 7.77 13.33
CA THR A 157 -3.77 9.16 13.73
C THR A 157 -4.93 9.25 14.70
N GLY A 158 -4.65 9.74 15.91
CA GLY A 158 -5.63 10.06 16.93
C GLY A 158 -6.12 11.50 16.80
N ALA A 159 -7.43 11.67 16.82
CA ALA A 159 -8.14 12.94 16.91
C ALA A 159 -9.29 12.82 17.95
N PRO A 160 -9.91 13.92 18.42
CA PRO A 160 -10.97 13.85 19.44
C PRO A 160 -12.17 12.97 19.04
N GLU A 161 -12.43 12.80 17.74
CA GLU A 161 -13.45 11.91 17.19
C GLU A 161 -13.09 10.41 17.18
N GLY A 162 -11.85 10.07 17.55
CA GLY A 162 -11.30 8.72 17.57
C GLY A 162 -10.04 8.56 16.74
N TRP A 163 -9.59 7.32 16.64
CA TRP A 163 -8.38 6.94 15.92
C TRP A 163 -8.69 6.43 14.53
N ASN A 164 -7.94 6.90 13.54
CA ASN A 164 -7.93 6.34 12.20
C ASN A 164 -6.65 5.52 12.03
N PHE A 165 -6.80 4.24 11.66
CA PHE A 165 -5.68 3.36 11.36
C PHE A 165 -5.70 2.98 9.88
N GLU A 166 -4.51 2.89 9.30
CA GLU A 166 -4.28 2.27 8.01
C GLU A 166 -3.49 0.98 8.22
N ILE A 167 -4.07 -0.16 7.86
CA ILE A 167 -3.50 -1.47 8.15
C ILE A 167 -3.44 -2.29 6.87
N ARG A 168 -2.28 -2.89 6.59
CA ARG A 168 -2.09 -3.85 5.51
C ARG A 168 -2.19 -5.27 6.05
N PHE A 169 -3.03 -6.07 5.44
CA PHE A 169 -3.14 -7.51 5.64
C PHE A 169 -2.62 -8.27 4.42
N THR A 170 -2.19 -9.52 4.63
CA THR A 170 -1.69 -10.40 3.57
C THR A 170 -2.76 -10.74 2.53
N ASP A 171 -4.03 -10.80 2.94
CA ASP A 171 -5.19 -10.99 2.07
C ASP A 171 -6.51 -10.59 2.79
N ARG A 172 -7.65 -10.85 2.13
CA ARG A 172 -8.99 -10.58 2.71
C ARG A 172 -9.37 -11.54 3.83
N GLU A 173 -8.81 -12.74 3.86
CA GLU A 173 -9.11 -13.72 4.89
C GLU A 173 -8.47 -13.27 6.22
N ALA A 174 -7.21 -12.84 6.19
CA ALA A 174 -6.53 -12.22 7.33
C ALA A 174 -7.28 -11.00 7.87
N LEU A 175 -7.73 -10.09 6.98
CA LEU A 175 -8.57 -8.95 7.37
C LEU A 175 -9.88 -9.40 8.05
N SER A 176 -10.57 -10.39 7.48
CA SER A 176 -11.83 -10.90 8.04
C SER A 176 -11.62 -11.54 9.42
N GLN A 177 -10.53 -12.27 9.60
CA GLN A 177 -10.19 -12.88 10.89
C GLN A 177 -9.88 -11.80 11.94
N CYS A 178 -9.12 -10.77 11.57
CA CYS A 178 -8.87 -9.62 12.44
C CYS A 178 -10.17 -8.90 12.82
N GLN A 179 -11.10 -8.70 11.87
CA GLN A 179 -12.41 -8.10 12.16
C GLN A 179 -13.20 -8.93 13.18
N SER A 180 -13.27 -10.25 13.00
CA SER A 180 -13.93 -11.14 13.96
C SER A 180 -13.26 -11.13 15.34
N CYS A 181 -11.93 -11.12 15.40
CA CYS A 181 -11.17 -10.99 16.65
C CYS A 181 -11.53 -9.68 17.39
N CYS A 182 -11.57 -8.56 16.67
CA CYS A 182 -11.96 -7.26 17.23
C CYS A 182 -13.42 -7.25 17.72
N GLU A 183 -14.35 -7.85 16.97
CA GLU A 183 -15.76 -7.96 17.36
C GLU A 183 -15.94 -8.80 18.64
N ASP A 184 -15.21 -9.92 18.75
CA ASP A 184 -15.20 -10.77 19.94
C ASP A 184 -14.63 -10.06 21.17
N ALA A 185 -13.70 -9.13 20.95
CA ALA A 185 -13.13 -8.25 21.99
C ALA A 185 -14.00 -7.00 22.28
N HIS A 186 -15.17 -6.87 21.65
CA HIS A 186 -16.08 -5.70 21.77
C HIS A 186 -15.48 -4.38 21.28
N ILE A 187 -14.56 -4.43 20.31
CA ILE A 187 -13.94 -3.25 19.69
C ILE A 187 -14.79 -2.80 18.49
N THR A 188 -15.31 -1.57 18.52
CA THR A 188 -16.14 -1.02 17.44
C THR A 188 -15.28 -0.57 16.27
N LEU A 189 -15.06 -1.48 15.33
CA LEU A 189 -14.25 -1.22 14.14
C LEU A 189 -15.15 -0.73 12.99
N LYS A 190 -15.08 0.58 12.69
CA LYS A 190 -15.77 1.15 11.52
C LYS A 190 -14.82 1.18 10.34
N ALA A 191 -14.87 0.16 9.49
CA ALA A 191 -14.15 0.18 8.22
C ALA A 191 -14.67 1.33 7.35
N THR A 192 -13.84 2.35 7.15
CA THR A 192 -14.15 3.48 6.27
C THR A 192 -13.76 3.15 4.84
N ARG A 193 -12.73 2.31 4.65
CA ARG A 193 -12.24 1.94 3.33
C ARG A 193 -11.55 0.58 3.35
N ILE A 194 -11.76 -0.21 2.31
CA ILE A 194 -10.98 -1.42 2.04
C ILE A 194 -10.55 -1.34 0.59
N TYR A 195 -9.24 -1.34 0.34
CA TYR A 195 -8.70 -1.25 -1.00
C TYR A 195 -7.50 -2.17 -1.16
N ASN A 196 -7.31 -2.65 -2.38
CA ASN A 196 -6.13 -3.42 -2.72
C ASN A 196 -5.04 -2.39 -3.11
N PRO A 197 -3.81 -2.42 -2.56
CA PRO A 197 -2.72 -1.56 -3.00
C PRO A 197 -2.46 -1.65 -4.51
N THR A 198 -2.94 -2.73 -5.12
CA THR A 198 -3.08 -2.92 -6.57
C THR A 198 -4.48 -3.46 -6.88
N ASP A 199 -5.51 -2.62 -6.98
CA ASP A 199 -6.68 -2.99 -7.78
C ASP A 199 -6.17 -3.20 -9.23
N PRO A 200 -6.32 -4.38 -9.85
CA PRO A 200 -5.83 -4.62 -11.22
C PRO A 200 -6.40 -3.65 -12.25
N GLU A 201 -7.60 -3.10 -12.02
CA GLU A 201 -8.23 -2.09 -12.87
C GLU A 201 -7.73 -0.66 -12.54
N ALA A 202 -7.37 -0.37 -11.29
CA ALA A 202 -6.78 0.91 -10.91
C ALA A 202 -5.26 0.96 -11.19
N GLY A 203 -4.55 -0.17 -11.19
CA GLY A 203 -3.09 -0.17 -11.23
C GLY A 203 -2.45 0.75 -10.16
N PRO A 204 -1.16 1.05 -10.28
CA PRO A 204 -0.52 2.10 -9.49
C PRO A 204 -1.21 3.47 -9.69
N TRP A 205 -1.20 4.33 -8.66
CA TRP A 205 -1.66 5.74 -8.75
C TRP A 205 -3.17 5.94 -8.99
N TYR A 206 -4.05 5.12 -8.40
CA TYR A 206 -5.51 5.31 -8.46
C TYR A 206 -6.09 5.36 -9.89
N GLY A 207 -5.62 4.50 -10.79
CA GLY A 207 -6.10 4.45 -12.18
C GLY A 207 -5.36 5.36 -13.14
N LEU A 208 -4.51 6.27 -12.64
CA LEU A 208 -3.91 7.31 -13.47
C LEU A 208 -2.85 6.74 -14.40
N SER A 209 -2.99 7.03 -15.69
CA SER A 209 -1.89 6.82 -16.63
C SER A 209 -0.73 7.76 -16.29
N GLU A 210 0.50 7.38 -16.66
CA GLU A 210 1.69 8.21 -16.39
C GLU A 210 1.54 9.67 -16.86
N PRO A 211 1.01 9.97 -18.06
CA PRO A 211 0.74 11.35 -18.47
C PRO A 211 -0.32 12.04 -17.60
N GLN A 212 -1.36 11.33 -17.16
CA GLN A 212 -2.40 11.89 -16.30
C GLN A 212 -1.84 12.26 -14.93
N ARG A 213 -1.01 11.38 -14.35
CA ARG A 213 -0.31 11.63 -13.10
C ARG A 213 0.61 12.84 -13.23
N GLU A 214 1.46 12.87 -14.25
CA GLU A 214 2.39 13.98 -14.51
C GLU A 214 1.66 15.32 -14.58
N ALA A 215 0.57 15.40 -15.36
CA ALA A 215 -0.20 16.63 -15.49
C ALA A 215 -0.90 17.04 -14.19
N LEU A 216 -1.48 16.08 -13.46
CA LEU A 216 -2.19 16.38 -12.21
C LEU A 216 -1.21 16.80 -11.10
N THR A 217 -0.06 16.13 -10.99
CA THR A 217 1.01 16.49 -10.05
C THR A 217 1.53 17.89 -10.33
N LEU A 218 1.82 18.22 -11.60
CA LEU A 218 2.29 19.54 -11.97
C LEU A 218 1.25 20.62 -11.67
N ALA A 219 -0.03 20.37 -11.99
CA ALA A 219 -1.11 21.31 -11.70
C ALA A 219 -1.26 21.60 -10.20
N VAL A 220 -1.11 20.59 -9.34
CA VAL A 220 -1.10 20.80 -7.89
C VAL A 220 0.14 21.59 -7.45
N GLN A 221 1.33 21.24 -7.94
CA GLN A 221 2.59 21.91 -7.56
C GLN A 221 2.65 23.38 -7.99
N MET A 222 2.06 23.72 -9.13
CA MET A 222 1.99 25.10 -9.64
C MET A 222 0.79 25.89 -9.08
N GLY A 223 0.00 25.29 -8.17
CA GLY A 223 -1.14 25.96 -7.53
C GLY A 223 -2.34 26.19 -8.47
N TYR A 224 -2.49 25.39 -9.53
CA TYR A 224 -3.62 25.52 -10.46
C TYR A 224 -5.00 25.36 -9.78
N TYR A 225 -5.06 24.55 -8.73
CA TYR A 225 -6.27 24.30 -7.94
C TYR A 225 -6.40 25.18 -6.70
N ASP A 226 -5.43 26.07 -6.44
CA ASP A 226 -5.44 26.97 -5.29
C ASP A 226 -6.47 28.10 -5.47
N ILE A 227 -6.82 28.75 -4.36
CA ILE A 227 -7.68 29.93 -4.34
C ILE A 227 -6.93 31.07 -3.63
N PRO A 228 -6.43 32.11 -4.35
CA PRO A 228 -6.46 32.27 -5.81
C PRO A 228 -5.51 31.29 -6.53
N ARG A 229 -5.76 31.03 -7.82
CA ARG A 229 -4.93 30.13 -8.62
C ARG A 229 -3.51 30.68 -8.76
N GLY A 230 -2.52 29.82 -8.54
CA GLY A 230 -1.09 30.09 -8.73
C GLY A 230 -0.64 30.05 -10.20
N CYS A 231 -1.36 29.32 -11.06
CA CYS A 231 -1.05 29.24 -12.48
C CYS A 231 -2.30 29.07 -13.38
N THR A 232 -2.08 29.18 -14.69
CA THR A 232 -3.04 28.97 -15.76
C THR A 232 -2.83 27.62 -16.45
N THR A 233 -3.81 27.16 -17.23
CA THR A 233 -3.65 25.97 -18.06
C THR A 233 -2.65 26.16 -19.20
N ALA A 234 -2.47 27.40 -19.68
CA ALA A 234 -1.46 27.75 -20.68
C ALA A 234 -0.03 27.54 -20.14
N GLU A 235 0.25 27.98 -18.92
CA GLU A 235 1.54 27.76 -18.27
C GLU A 235 1.82 26.26 -18.02
N LEU A 236 0.79 25.50 -17.65
CA LEU A 236 0.89 24.04 -17.57
C LEU A 236 1.17 23.38 -18.93
N ALA A 237 0.61 23.95 -20.01
CA ALA A 237 0.78 23.43 -21.36
C ALA A 237 2.20 23.66 -21.87
N ASP A 238 2.76 24.84 -21.58
CA ASP A 238 4.14 25.19 -21.90
C ASP A 238 5.11 24.23 -21.19
N GLU A 239 4.90 23.96 -19.90
CA GLU A 239 5.74 23.06 -19.11
C GLU A 239 5.64 21.59 -19.55
N LEU A 240 4.44 21.12 -19.91
CA LEU A 240 4.21 19.74 -20.37
C LEU A 240 4.54 19.54 -21.87
N GLY A 241 4.89 20.60 -22.61
CA GLY A 241 5.16 20.53 -24.04
C GLY A 241 3.97 20.07 -24.89
N ILE A 242 2.74 20.40 -24.47
CA ILE A 242 1.49 20.03 -25.14
C ILE A 242 0.57 21.25 -25.32
N SER A 243 -0.57 21.09 -26.00
CA SER A 243 -1.53 22.18 -26.14
C SER A 243 -2.35 22.41 -24.88
N ASP A 244 -2.81 23.65 -24.67
CA ASP A 244 -3.72 24.05 -23.59
C ASP A 244 -5.00 23.17 -23.54
N GLN A 245 -5.56 22.84 -24.71
CA GLN A 245 -6.68 21.90 -24.81
C GLN A 245 -6.29 20.49 -24.33
N ALA A 246 -5.10 20.00 -24.68
CA ALA A 246 -4.63 18.68 -24.26
C ALA A 246 -4.41 18.61 -22.75
N VAL A 247 -3.91 19.69 -22.12
CA VAL A 247 -3.82 19.79 -20.64
C VAL A 247 -5.20 19.72 -20.03
N THR A 248 -6.14 20.53 -20.51
CA THR A 248 -7.51 20.58 -19.97
C THR A 248 -8.19 19.21 -20.05
N GLU A 249 -8.10 18.52 -21.19
CA GLU A 249 -8.66 17.17 -21.35
C GLU A 249 -7.97 16.15 -20.44
N ARG A 250 -6.64 16.22 -20.34
CA ARG A 250 -5.85 15.31 -19.52
C ARG A 250 -6.14 15.47 -18.04
N LEU A 251 -6.25 16.70 -17.53
CA LEU A 251 -6.65 17.01 -16.16
C LEU A 251 -8.08 16.55 -15.87
N ARG A 252 -9.04 16.77 -16.78
CA ARG A 252 -10.42 16.27 -16.60
C ARG A 252 -10.46 14.74 -16.49
N ARG A 253 -9.72 14.04 -17.37
CA ARG A 253 -9.63 12.58 -17.31
C ARG A 253 -8.93 12.12 -16.03
N ALA A 254 -7.83 12.76 -15.65
CA ALA A 254 -7.10 12.45 -14.43
C ALA A 254 -8.00 12.60 -13.19
N ILE A 255 -8.70 13.73 -13.04
CA ILE A 255 -9.63 13.96 -11.92
C ILE A 255 -10.79 12.95 -11.95
N GLY A 256 -11.35 12.64 -13.12
CA GLY A 256 -12.44 11.67 -13.23
C GLY A 256 -12.01 10.24 -12.87
N THR A 257 -10.81 9.83 -13.30
CA THR A 257 -10.21 8.54 -12.94
C THR A 257 -9.86 8.49 -11.46
N PHE A 258 -9.16 9.51 -10.95
CA PHE A 258 -8.83 9.62 -9.54
C PHE A 258 -10.09 9.60 -8.69
N GLY A 259 -11.08 10.43 -8.98
CA GLY A 259 -12.35 10.48 -8.26
C GLY A 259 -13.11 9.16 -8.31
N ARG A 260 -13.06 8.43 -9.43
CA ARG A 260 -13.65 7.09 -9.52
C ARG A 260 -13.00 6.12 -8.53
N TYR A 261 -11.68 5.98 -8.55
CA TYR A 261 -11.01 5.01 -7.69
C TYR A 261 -10.81 5.49 -6.25
N ALA A 262 -10.81 6.81 -6.03
CA ALA A 262 -10.67 7.41 -4.70
C ALA A 262 -12.01 7.53 -3.96
N LEU A 263 -13.11 7.81 -4.68
CA LEU A 263 -14.40 8.17 -4.07
C LEU A 263 -15.54 7.19 -4.42
N LEU A 264 -15.48 6.51 -5.57
CA LEU A 264 -16.53 5.59 -6.01
C LEU A 264 -16.07 4.14 -5.78
N THR A 265 -16.36 3.62 -4.60
CA THR A 265 -16.28 2.18 -4.34
C THR A 265 -17.21 1.44 -5.31
N PRO A 266 -16.86 0.23 -5.82
CA PRO A 266 -17.86 -0.60 -6.46
C PRO A 266 -18.95 -0.88 -5.42
N GLU A 267 -20.16 -0.40 -5.71
CA GLU A 267 -21.34 -0.74 -4.92
C GLU A 267 -21.35 -2.25 -4.73
N THR A 268 -21.50 -2.67 -3.47
CA THR A 268 -21.80 -4.06 -3.12
C THR A 268 -22.93 -4.54 -4.01
N VAL A 269 -22.63 -5.41 -4.97
CA VAL A 269 -23.65 -6.16 -5.68
C VAL A 269 -24.26 -7.09 -4.65
N THR A 270 -25.29 -6.61 -3.96
CA THR A 270 -26.21 -7.45 -3.22
C THR A 270 -26.93 -8.30 -4.24
N HIS A 271 -26.42 -9.51 -4.49
CA HIS A 271 -27.21 -10.60 -5.02
C HIS A 271 -28.31 -10.89 -4.00
N VAL A 272 -29.50 -10.38 -4.27
CA VAL A 272 -30.73 -10.85 -3.65
C VAL A 272 -31.30 -11.88 -4.63
N ASP A 273 -31.17 -13.15 -4.28
CA ASP A 273 -32.05 -14.21 -4.78
C ASP A 273 -33.28 -14.30 -3.87
#